data_AF-A0A1X7UK63-F1
#
_entry.id   AF-A0A1X7UK63-F1
#
_cell.length_a   1.000
_cell.length_b   1.000
_cell.length_c   1.000
_cell.angle_alpha   90.00
_cell.angle_beta   90.00
_cell.angle_gamma   90.00
#
_symmetry.space_group_name_H-M   'P 1'
#
loop_
_entity.id
_entity.type
_entity.pdbx_description
1 polymer ?
#
loop_
_entity_poly.entity_id
_entity_poly.type
_entity_poly.pdbx_seq_one_letter_code
_entity_poly.pdbx_strand_id
1 'polypeptide(L)'
;MDDSTIRIAVGLRLGLPLCHPHFCSHCGGHVNMFATHGLSCRRSKDRHLRHSSVNFVIQRALSAVGVPSHLEPSGLYRSDGKRPDGVTMVPWSSGKPLVWDATCPDTLAPSYERFAVCSPGAVAQASEKCAKYKSLDYSYSFTPVAIETLGAIGPKSLSFLKKLGTRIREQTGEASSFSYLLQRLSVVVQRANAISVMGTLPKLSYPDSFFLS
;
A
#
# COMPACT_ATOMS: atom_id res chain seq x y z
N MET A 1 -14.68 9.77 -1.82
CA MET A 1 -14.31 8.96 -3.00
C MET A 1 -15.45 9.10 -3.98
N ASP A 2 -15.18 9.05 -5.28
CA ASP A 2 -16.23 8.99 -6.30
C ASP A 2 -16.86 7.59 -6.34
N ASP A 3 -18.05 7.49 -6.95
CA ASP A 3 -18.88 6.29 -6.97
C ASP A 3 -18.19 5.13 -7.71
N SER A 4 -17.48 5.42 -8.81
CA SER A 4 -16.72 4.42 -9.57
C SER A 4 -15.62 3.76 -8.74
N THR A 5 -14.87 4.56 -7.96
CA THR A 5 -13.87 4.03 -7.02
C THR A 5 -14.51 3.12 -5.98
N ILE A 6 -15.66 3.51 -5.42
CA ILE A 6 -16.36 2.72 -4.40
C ILE A 6 -16.85 1.40 -5.00
N ARG A 7 -17.48 1.46 -6.18
CA ARG A 7 -17.96 0.28 -6.91
C ARG A 7 -16.83 -0.71 -7.19
N ILE A 8 -15.69 -0.23 -7.70
CA ILE A 8 -14.53 -1.09 -7.95
C ILE A 8 -14.02 -1.71 -6.64
N ALA A 9 -13.87 -0.92 -5.57
CA ALA A 9 -13.39 -1.42 -4.29
C ALA A 9 -14.31 -2.50 -3.69
N VAL A 10 -15.64 -2.28 -3.76
CA VAL A 10 -16.64 -3.24 -3.29
C VAL A 10 -16.66 -4.48 -4.16
N GLY A 11 -16.68 -4.33 -5.49
CA GLY A 11 -16.71 -5.48 -6.41
C GLY A 11 -15.44 -6.33 -6.33
N LEU A 12 -14.26 -5.73 -6.19
CA LEU A 12 -13.01 -6.46 -5.93
C LEU A 12 -13.09 -7.28 -4.64
N ARG A 13 -13.67 -6.72 -3.57
CA ARG A 13 -13.80 -7.39 -2.27
C ARG A 13 -14.82 -8.52 -2.28
N LEU A 14 -15.93 -8.34 -3.00
CA LEU A 14 -17.02 -9.31 -3.07
C LEU A 14 -16.85 -10.32 -4.22
N GLY A 15 -15.84 -10.16 -5.07
CA GLY A 15 -15.64 -11.01 -6.24
C GLY A 15 -16.74 -10.82 -7.30
N LEU A 16 -17.29 -9.61 -7.41
CA LEU A 16 -18.37 -9.31 -8.36
C LEU A 16 -17.80 -8.98 -9.74
N PRO A 17 -18.55 -9.26 -10.82
CA PRO A 17 -18.26 -8.72 -12.14
C PRO A 17 -18.17 -7.19 -12.08
N LEU A 18 -17.06 -6.65 -12.55
CA LEU A 18 -16.77 -5.22 -12.57
C LEU A 18 -16.80 -4.66 -13.99
N CYS A 19 -16.32 -5.41 -14.98
CA CYS A 19 -16.25 -4.91 -16.35
C CYS A 19 -16.58 -5.97 -17.39
N HIS A 20 -16.86 -5.52 -18.62
CA HIS A 20 -16.83 -6.39 -19.78
C HIS A 20 -15.38 -6.84 -20.06
N PRO A 21 -15.15 -8.12 -20.40
CA PRO A 21 -13.82 -8.60 -20.76
C PRO A 21 -13.21 -7.79 -21.90
N HIS A 22 -11.92 -7.46 -21.80
CA HIS A 22 -11.20 -6.65 -22.78
C HIS A 22 -9.69 -6.94 -22.73
N PHE A 23 -8.92 -6.31 -23.62
CA PHE A 23 -7.46 -6.36 -23.60
C PHE A 23 -6.89 -5.13 -22.91
N CYS A 24 -5.96 -5.35 -21.98
CA CYS A 24 -5.29 -4.29 -21.23
C CYS A 24 -4.49 -3.39 -22.17
N SER A 25 -4.78 -2.09 -22.14
CA SER A 25 -4.14 -1.08 -22.99
C SER A 25 -2.62 -0.93 -22.77
N HIS A 26 -2.10 -1.42 -21.63
CA HIS A 26 -0.68 -1.33 -21.28
C HIS A 26 0.13 -2.56 -21.70
N CYS A 27 -0.41 -3.77 -21.56
CA CYS A 27 0.34 -5.00 -21.80
C CYS A 27 -0.25 -5.92 -22.85
N GLY A 28 -1.46 -5.63 -23.34
CA GLY A 28 -2.21 -6.51 -24.24
C GLY A 28 -2.75 -7.78 -23.57
N GLY A 29 -2.57 -7.93 -22.26
CA GLY A 29 -3.08 -9.08 -21.50
C GLY A 29 -4.60 -9.06 -21.39
N HIS A 30 -5.20 -10.24 -21.28
CA HIS A 30 -6.64 -10.37 -21.13
C HIS A 30 -7.11 -9.92 -19.73
N VAL A 31 -8.10 -9.04 -19.71
CA VAL A 31 -8.80 -8.59 -18.50
C VAL A 31 -10.15 -9.30 -18.49
N ASN A 32 -10.37 -10.15 -17.49
CA ASN A 32 -11.64 -10.85 -17.29
C ASN A 32 -12.68 -9.92 -16.63
N MET A 33 -13.89 -10.45 -16.42
CA MET A 33 -14.98 -9.65 -15.85
C MET A 33 -14.70 -9.12 -14.44
N PHE A 34 -13.81 -9.74 -13.67
CA PHE A 34 -13.45 -9.34 -12.31
C PHE A 34 -12.38 -8.23 -12.27
N ALA A 35 -11.82 -7.85 -13.42
CA ALA A 35 -10.85 -6.76 -13.58
C ALA A 35 -9.56 -6.86 -12.73
N THR A 36 -9.28 -8.00 -12.08
CA THR A 36 -8.13 -8.17 -11.16
C THR A 36 -6.77 -8.02 -11.84
N HIS A 37 -6.71 -8.16 -13.17
CA HIS A 37 -5.52 -7.89 -13.97
C HIS A 37 -4.92 -6.51 -13.68
N GLY A 38 -5.74 -5.48 -13.50
CA GLY A 38 -5.26 -4.12 -13.23
C GLY A 38 -4.38 -4.04 -11.97
N LEU A 39 -4.65 -4.86 -10.96
CA LEU A 39 -3.90 -4.88 -9.70
C LEU A 39 -2.48 -5.43 -9.87
N SER A 40 -2.26 -6.33 -10.82
CA SER A 40 -1.01 -7.08 -11.01
C SER A 40 -0.26 -6.73 -12.30
N CYS A 41 -0.84 -5.89 -13.17
CA CYS A 41 -0.27 -5.51 -14.45
C CYS A 41 1.09 -4.80 -14.28
N ARG A 42 2.17 -5.50 -14.65
CA ARG A 42 3.54 -4.99 -14.55
C ARG A 42 3.83 -3.81 -15.49
N ARG A 43 3.06 -3.63 -16.58
CA ARG A 43 3.25 -2.50 -17.52
C ARG A 43 2.38 -1.29 -17.20
N SER A 44 1.51 -1.37 -16.19
CA SER A 44 0.77 -0.21 -15.72
C SER A 44 1.73 0.79 -15.08
N LYS A 45 1.65 2.05 -15.51
CA LYS A 45 2.39 3.16 -14.90
C LYS A 45 1.94 3.42 -13.46
N ASP A 46 0.68 3.11 -13.17
CA ASP A 46 0.04 3.34 -11.87
C ASP A 46 0.35 2.27 -10.83
N ARG A 47 1.13 1.23 -11.17
CA ARG A 47 1.56 0.18 -10.22
C ARG A 47 2.29 0.76 -9.00
N HIS A 48 2.95 1.90 -9.16
CA HIS A 48 3.66 2.59 -8.09
C HIS A 48 2.76 3.51 -7.26
N LEU A 49 1.53 3.80 -7.71
CA LEU A 49 0.64 4.75 -7.06
C LEU A 49 0.20 4.27 -5.67
N ARG A 50 -0.04 2.96 -5.49
CA ARG A 50 -0.34 2.37 -4.17
C ARG A 50 0.80 2.65 -3.20
N HIS A 51 2.02 2.37 -3.65
CA HIS A 51 3.23 2.53 -2.88
C HIS A 51 3.49 3.98 -2.48
N SER A 52 3.50 4.91 -3.45
CA SER A 52 3.72 6.33 -3.17
C SER A 52 2.62 6.93 -2.30
N SER A 53 1.34 6.59 -2.53
CA SER A 53 0.24 7.10 -1.73
C SER A 53 0.29 6.65 -0.27
N VAL A 54 0.66 5.38 -0.03
CA VAL A 54 0.88 4.87 1.34
C VAL A 54 2.04 5.63 2.00
N ASN A 55 3.17 5.79 1.31
CA ASN A 55 4.32 6.53 1.84
C ASN A 55 3.98 7.98 2.21
N PHE A 56 3.19 8.68 1.38
CA PHE A 56 2.75 10.03 1.70
C PHE A 56 1.87 10.09 2.96
N VAL A 57 0.99 9.11 3.18
CA VAL A 57 0.18 9.04 4.40
C VAL A 57 1.07 8.80 5.62
N ILE A 58 2.06 7.90 5.54
CA ILE A 58 3.02 7.65 6.63
C ILE A 58 3.85 8.89 6.93
N GLN A 59 4.42 9.54 5.91
CA GLN A 59 5.21 10.76 6.07
C GLN A 59 4.41 11.88 6.74
N ARG A 60 3.15 12.10 6.32
CA ARG A 60 2.27 13.09 6.96
C ARG A 60 1.94 12.73 8.40
N ALA A 61 1.68 11.46 8.68
CA ALA A 61 1.40 10.98 10.04
C ALA A 61 2.60 11.16 10.97
N LEU A 62 3.83 10.91 10.49
CA LEU A 62 5.07 11.19 11.21
C LEU A 62 5.27 12.70 11.43
N SER A 63 4.99 13.51 10.42
CA SER A 63 5.09 14.98 10.53
C SER A 63 4.11 15.54 11.55
N ALA A 64 2.90 14.96 11.66
CA ALA A 64 1.90 15.33 12.66
C ALA A 64 2.36 15.06 14.11
N VAL A 65 3.37 14.20 14.30
CA VAL A 65 3.98 13.94 15.62
C VAL A 65 5.35 14.60 15.79
N GLY A 66 5.65 15.63 14.99
CA GLY A 66 6.93 16.34 15.06
C GLY A 66 8.14 15.50 14.63
N VAL A 67 7.93 14.42 13.88
CA VAL A 67 9.00 13.55 13.36
C VAL A 67 9.17 13.80 11.85
N PRO A 68 10.02 14.76 11.45
CA PRO A 68 10.30 15.00 10.03
C PRO A 68 10.96 13.78 9.38
N SER A 69 10.64 13.55 8.12
CA SER A 69 11.12 12.39 7.37
C SER A 69 11.25 12.67 5.87
N HIS A 70 12.20 12.02 5.22
CA HIS A 70 12.41 12.09 3.77
C HIS A 70 12.02 10.77 3.12
N LEU A 71 11.38 10.90 1.95
CA LEU A 71 11.09 9.75 1.09
C LEU A 71 12.29 9.48 0.16
N GLU A 72 12.41 8.21 -0.22
CA GLU A 72 13.44 7.68 -1.11
C GLU A 72 14.90 8.08 -0.76
N PRO A 73 15.34 7.83 0.48
CA PRO A 73 16.68 8.18 0.90
C PRO A 73 17.75 7.44 0.08
N SER A 74 18.78 8.17 -0.33
CA SER A 74 19.98 7.61 -0.95
C SER A 74 21.07 7.38 0.11
N GLY A 75 21.92 6.37 -0.11
CA GLY A 75 23.16 6.21 0.65
C GLY A 75 23.03 5.79 2.12
N LEU A 76 21.86 5.27 2.55
CA LEU A 76 21.69 4.79 3.94
C LEU A 76 22.66 3.66 4.33
N TYR A 77 23.15 2.91 3.33
CA TYR A 77 24.22 1.95 3.50
C TYR A 77 25.12 1.92 2.27
N ARG A 78 26.44 1.94 2.47
CA ARG A 78 27.44 2.19 1.42
C ARG A 78 27.64 1.02 0.44
N SER A 79 27.23 -0.21 0.79
CA SER A 79 27.59 -1.41 0.02
C SER A 79 26.45 -2.28 -0.51
N ASP A 80 25.19 -2.02 -0.15
CA ASP A 80 24.09 -2.96 -0.43
C ASP A 80 23.11 -2.52 -1.55
N GLY A 81 23.21 -1.29 -2.06
CA GLY A 81 22.25 -0.75 -3.05
C GLY A 81 20.78 -0.71 -2.57
N LYS A 82 20.53 -1.05 -1.30
CA LYS A 82 19.19 -1.10 -0.69
C LYS A 82 18.67 0.31 -0.50
N ARG A 83 17.50 0.56 -1.09
CA ARG A 83 16.77 1.82 -0.99
C ARG A 83 15.43 1.55 -0.32
N PRO A 84 15.30 1.81 1.00
CA PRO A 84 13.99 1.85 1.64
C PRO A 84 13.24 3.09 1.17
N ASP A 85 11.96 3.17 1.52
CA ASP A 85 11.08 4.19 0.96
C ASP A 85 11.05 5.47 1.79
N GLY A 86 11.43 5.38 3.07
CA GLY A 86 11.61 6.57 3.87
C GLY A 86 12.48 6.37 5.10
N VAL A 87 12.95 7.50 5.62
CA VAL A 87 13.75 7.59 6.84
C VAL A 87 13.37 8.84 7.63
N THR A 88 13.33 8.74 8.96
CA THR A 88 13.15 9.90 9.83
C THR A 88 14.47 10.64 10.05
N MET A 89 14.40 11.97 10.18
CA MET A 89 15.59 12.80 10.44
C MET A 89 15.95 12.88 11.91
N VAL A 90 15.02 12.49 12.79
CA VAL A 90 15.21 12.43 14.23
C VAL A 90 14.98 11.00 14.73
N PRO A 91 15.55 10.63 15.89
CA PRO A 91 15.29 9.35 16.51
C PRO A 91 13.80 9.06 16.70
N TRP A 92 13.37 7.88 16.28
CA TRP A 92 12.00 7.40 16.50
C TRP A 92 11.90 6.60 17.80
N SER A 93 12.86 5.71 18.04
CA SER A 93 12.92 4.84 19.21
C SER A 93 14.35 4.44 19.54
N SER A 94 14.69 4.35 20.82
CA SER A 94 16.00 3.89 21.32
C SER A 94 17.19 4.67 20.73
N GLY A 95 17.03 5.99 20.52
CA GLY A 95 18.06 6.84 19.92
C GLY A 95 18.28 6.61 18.41
N LYS A 96 17.54 5.70 17.76
CA LYS A 96 17.71 5.37 16.35
C LYS A 96 16.64 6.03 15.48
N PRO A 97 17.00 6.56 14.30
CA PRO A 97 16.02 6.94 13.30
C PRO A 97 15.19 5.74 12.84
N LEU A 98 13.98 5.98 12.38
CA LEU A 98 13.11 4.97 11.77
C LEU A 98 13.39 4.92 10.27
N VAL A 99 13.52 3.71 9.76
CA VAL A 99 13.49 3.39 8.33
C VAL A 99 12.27 2.54 8.07
N TRP A 100 11.55 2.82 7.00
CA TRP A 100 10.44 1.98 6.57
C TRP A 100 10.48 1.71 5.07
N ASP A 101 9.83 0.62 4.69
CA ASP A 101 9.65 0.22 3.30
C ASP A 101 8.20 -0.25 3.14
N ALA A 102 7.47 0.41 2.24
CA ALA A 102 6.09 0.14 1.98
C ALA A 102 5.94 -0.92 0.88
N THR A 103 4.97 -1.79 1.05
CA THR A 103 4.63 -2.78 0.04
C THR A 103 3.13 -3.00 0.02
N CYS A 104 2.61 -3.19 -1.19
CA CYS A 104 1.20 -3.44 -1.39
C CYS A 104 1.03 -4.69 -2.26
N PRO A 105 1.16 -5.90 -1.67
CA PRO A 105 1.03 -7.13 -2.41
C PRO A 105 -0.41 -7.35 -2.85
N ASP A 106 -0.58 -7.95 -4.02
CA ASP A 106 -1.90 -8.28 -4.55
C ASP A 106 -2.41 -9.58 -3.95
N THR A 107 -3.38 -9.48 -3.04
CA THR A 107 -4.00 -10.65 -2.38
C THR A 107 -4.63 -11.60 -3.39
N LEU A 108 -5.10 -11.09 -4.53
CA LEU A 108 -5.81 -11.85 -5.56
C LEU A 108 -4.86 -12.46 -6.59
N ALA A 109 -3.54 -12.22 -6.49
CA ALA A 109 -2.60 -12.79 -7.42
C ALA A 109 -2.43 -14.30 -7.18
N PRO A 110 -2.39 -15.14 -8.23
CA PRO A 110 -2.24 -16.60 -8.09
C PRO A 110 -1.01 -17.02 -7.29
N SER A 111 0.08 -16.25 -7.33
CA SER A 111 1.30 -16.52 -6.56
C SER A 111 1.10 -16.46 -5.04
N TYR A 112 0.06 -15.80 -4.56
CA TYR A 112 -0.23 -15.61 -3.14
C TYR A 112 -1.41 -16.44 -2.63
N GLU A 113 -2.06 -17.25 -3.48
CA GLU A 113 -3.24 -18.05 -3.14
C GLU A 113 -3.05 -18.87 -1.86
N ARG A 114 -1.90 -19.56 -1.74
CA ARG A 114 -1.56 -20.37 -0.56
C ARG A 114 -1.50 -19.57 0.74
N PHE A 115 -1.14 -18.28 0.67
CA PHE A 115 -1.08 -17.41 1.84
C PHE A 115 -2.44 -16.75 2.09
N ALA A 116 -3.13 -16.32 1.04
CA ALA A 116 -4.40 -15.60 1.11
C ALA A 116 -5.50 -16.39 1.85
N VAL A 117 -5.50 -17.72 1.73
CA VAL A 117 -6.48 -18.60 2.39
C VAL A 117 -6.19 -18.87 3.87
N CYS A 118 -4.98 -18.58 4.36
CA CYS A 118 -4.57 -18.95 5.71
C CYS A 118 -5.18 -18.04 6.78
N SER A 119 -5.08 -16.72 6.60
CA SER A 119 -5.65 -15.73 7.51
C SER A 119 -5.61 -14.33 6.91
N PRO A 120 -6.46 -13.39 7.39
CA PRO A 120 -6.38 -12.00 6.99
C PRO A 120 -4.98 -11.41 7.26
N GLY A 121 -4.35 -10.82 6.24
CA GLY A 121 -3.03 -10.20 6.39
C GLY A 121 -1.86 -11.15 6.18
N ALA A 122 -2.10 -12.43 5.88
CA ALA A 122 -1.04 -13.42 5.65
C ALA A 122 -0.16 -13.06 4.44
N VAL A 123 -0.74 -12.48 3.38
CA VAL A 123 0.02 -12.05 2.21
C VAL A 123 0.87 -10.81 2.54
N ALA A 124 0.31 -9.88 3.31
CA ALA A 124 1.08 -8.76 3.84
C ALA A 124 2.23 -9.23 4.73
N GLN A 125 1.98 -10.17 5.64
CA GLN A 125 2.99 -10.76 6.52
C GLN A 125 4.13 -11.43 5.74
N ALA A 126 3.80 -12.23 4.72
CA ALA A 126 4.80 -12.85 3.85
C ALA A 126 5.63 -11.83 3.06
N SER A 127 5.09 -10.61 2.87
CA SER A 127 5.75 -9.52 2.16
C SER A 127 6.51 -8.55 3.08
N GLU A 128 6.52 -8.77 4.39
CA GLU A 128 7.27 -7.94 5.34
C GLU A 128 8.79 -8.11 5.14
N LYS A 129 9.43 -7.12 4.52
CA LYS A 129 10.86 -7.14 4.12
C LYS A 129 11.86 -7.05 5.29
N CYS A 130 11.54 -7.56 6.47
CA CYS A 130 12.42 -7.48 7.65
C CYS A 130 13.80 -8.08 7.42
N ALA A 131 13.88 -9.25 6.76
CA ALA A 131 15.15 -9.89 6.47
C ALA A 131 16.04 -9.04 5.53
N LYS A 132 15.43 -8.34 4.56
CA LYS A 132 16.12 -7.47 3.59
C LYS A 132 16.93 -6.38 4.29
N TYR A 133 16.39 -5.81 5.36
CA TYR A 133 16.97 -4.66 6.05
C TYR A 133 17.60 -4.97 7.41
N LYS A 134 17.84 -6.26 7.71
CA LYS A 134 18.45 -6.69 8.98
C LYS A 134 19.84 -6.06 9.22
N SER A 135 20.59 -5.78 8.16
CA SER A 135 21.91 -5.11 8.26
C SER A 135 21.82 -3.66 8.76
N LEU A 136 20.65 -3.02 8.71
CA LEU A 136 20.45 -1.65 9.19
C LEU A 136 20.20 -1.56 10.69
N ASP A 137 19.97 -2.69 11.37
CA ASP A 137 19.48 -2.72 12.76
C ASP A 137 20.45 -2.10 13.76
N TYR A 138 21.75 -2.01 13.43
CA TYR A 138 22.74 -1.33 14.26
C TYR A 138 22.48 0.18 14.36
N SER A 139 22.23 0.85 13.23
CA SER A 139 22.12 2.32 13.15
C SER A 139 20.67 2.81 13.06
N TYR A 140 19.74 1.97 12.61
CA TYR A 140 18.36 2.33 12.35
C TYR A 140 17.40 1.35 13.00
N SER A 141 16.21 1.83 13.33
CA SER A 141 15.07 0.97 13.63
C SER A 141 14.30 0.73 12.33
N PHE A 142 14.10 -0.52 11.93
CA PHE A 142 13.36 -0.84 10.71
C PHE A 142 11.92 -1.27 11.01
N THR A 143 10.96 -0.80 10.22
CA THR A 143 9.59 -1.35 10.21
C THR A 143 9.08 -1.56 8.78
N PRO A 144 8.45 -2.70 8.46
CA PRO A 144 7.75 -2.86 7.20
C PRO A 144 6.40 -2.12 7.23
N VAL A 145 5.95 -1.61 6.08
CA VAL A 145 4.57 -1.12 5.88
C VAL A 145 3.92 -1.96 4.78
N ALA A 146 3.47 -3.17 5.13
CA ALA A 146 2.82 -4.11 4.24
C ALA A 146 1.29 -4.01 4.38
N ILE A 147 0.62 -3.59 3.32
CA ILE A 147 -0.84 -3.47 3.23
C ILE A 147 -1.32 -4.14 1.95
N GLU A 148 -2.07 -5.21 2.06
CA GLU A 148 -2.67 -5.92 0.92
C GLU A 148 -3.55 -5.02 0.05
N THR A 149 -3.74 -5.38 -1.22
CA THR A 149 -4.65 -4.67 -2.14
C THR A 149 -6.08 -4.60 -1.59
N LEU A 150 -6.53 -5.63 -0.87
CA LEU A 150 -7.84 -5.63 -0.21
C LEU A 150 -7.82 -4.98 1.19
N GLY A 151 -6.69 -4.41 1.64
CA GLY A 151 -6.58 -3.59 2.83
C GLY A 151 -6.20 -4.31 4.12
N ALA A 152 -5.95 -5.63 4.09
CA ALA A 152 -5.39 -6.33 5.24
C ALA A 152 -3.95 -5.89 5.51
N ILE A 153 -3.56 -5.80 6.78
CA ILE A 153 -2.27 -5.22 7.20
C ILE A 153 -1.44 -6.29 7.89
N GLY A 154 -0.14 -6.35 7.55
CA GLY A 154 0.80 -7.27 8.19
C GLY A 154 0.97 -6.97 9.69
N PRO A 155 1.25 -7.98 10.53
CA PRO A 155 1.27 -7.82 11.99
C PRO A 155 2.32 -6.81 12.47
N LYS A 156 3.51 -6.76 11.86
CA LYS A 156 4.54 -5.78 12.26
C LYS A 156 4.17 -4.38 11.80
N SER A 157 3.60 -4.27 10.61
CA SER A 157 3.06 -3.01 10.08
C SER A 157 1.95 -2.48 10.98
N LEU A 158 1.01 -3.33 11.41
CA LEU A 158 -0.05 -2.96 12.33
C LEU A 158 0.48 -2.51 13.69
N SER A 159 1.49 -3.21 14.22
CA SER A 159 2.17 -2.82 15.47
C SER A 159 2.80 -1.43 15.37
N PHE A 160 3.48 -1.14 14.26
CA PHE A 160 4.02 0.19 13.99
C PHE A 160 2.93 1.25 13.88
N LEU A 161 1.89 1.01 13.08
CA LEU A 161 0.78 1.95 12.89
C LEU A 161 0.03 2.24 14.19
N LYS A 162 -0.12 1.25 15.08
CA LYS A 162 -0.68 1.45 16.42
C LYS A 162 0.19 2.39 17.24
N LYS A 163 1.51 2.18 17.27
CA LYS A 163 2.45 3.09 17.97
C LYS A 163 2.38 4.51 17.41
N LEU A 164 2.34 4.65 16.09
CA LEU A 164 2.21 5.95 15.44
C LEU A 164 0.87 6.63 15.79
N GLY A 165 -0.24 5.88 15.72
CA GLY A 165 -1.56 6.37 16.11
C GLY A 165 -1.63 6.80 17.57
N THR A 166 -0.97 6.07 18.48
CA THR A 166 -0.86 6.46 19.90
C THR A 166 -0.11 7.78 20.06
N ARG A 167 1.03 7.97 19.38
CA ARG A 167 1.77 9.24 19.44
C ARG A 167 0.96 10.41 18.86
N ILE A 168 0.22 10.18 17.77
CA ILE A 168 -0.67 11.21 17.22
C ILE A 168 -1.73 11.60 18.26
N ARG A 169 -2.34 10.61 18.93
CA ARG A 169 -3.31 10.86 20.00
C ARG A 169 -2.68 11.65 21.15
N GLU A 170 -1.48 11.28 21.60
CA GLU A 170 -0.77 11.98 22.68
C GLU A 170 -0.49 13.45 22.33
N GLN A 171 -0.18 13.74 21.06
CA GLN A 171 0.11 15.10 20.63
C GLN A 171 -1.12 15.95 20.31
N THR A 172 -2.20 15.34 19.81
CA THR A 172 -3.40 16.05 19.33
C THR A 172 -4.58 16.00 20.29
N GLY A 173 -4.59 15.07 21.24
CA GLY A 173 -5.74 14.74 22.08
C GLY A 173 -6.84 13.92 21.38
N GLU A 174 -6.72 13.63 20.08
CA GLU A 174 -7.76 12.94 19.32
C GLU A 174 -7.76 11.43 19.59
N ALA A 175 -8.78 10.94 20.30
CA ALA A 175 -8.91 9.55 20.70
C ALA A 175 -8.94 8.57 19.51
N SER A 176 -9.54 8.99 18.39
CA SER A 176 -9.70 8.18 17.18
C SER A 176 -8.52 8.27 16.21
N SER A 177 -7.39 8.86 16.62
CA SER A 177 -6.21 9.09 15.77
C SER A 177 -5.76 7.84 15.00
N PHE A 178 -5.73 6.68 15.67
CA PHE A 178 -5.35 5.43 15.04
C PHE A 178 -6.36 4.98 13.97
N SER A 179 -7.66 5.05 14.28
CA SER A 179 -8.73 4.72 13.34
C SER A 179 -8.70 5.62 12.10
N TYR A 180 -8.49 6.93 12.28
CA TYR A 180 -8.35 7.87 11.17
C TYR A 180 -7.12 7.60 10.31
N LEU A 181 -6.00 7.19 10.92
CA LEU A 181 -4.81 6.76 10.19
C LEU A 181 -5.12 5.53 9.32
N LEU A 182 -5.77 4.51 9.89
CA LEU A 182 -6.17 3.31 9.14
C LEU A 182 -7.16 3.63 8.01
N GLN A 183 -8.13 4.52 8.26
CA GLN A 183 -9.07 4.97 7.23
C GLN A 183 -8.34 5.67 6.09
N ARG A 184 -7.42 6.59 6.38
CA ARG A 184 -6.62 7.27 5.33
C ARG A 184 -5.82 6.28 4.49
N LEU A 185 -5.16 5.31 5.13
CA LEU A 185 -4.44 4.24 4.44
C LEU A 185 -5.38 3.39 3.55
N SER A 186 -6.53 2.99 4.09
CA SER A 186 -7.54 2.21 3.35
C SER A 186 -8.02 2.97 2.11
N VAL A 187 -8.37 4.25 2.26
CA VAL A 187 -8.86 5.10 1.17
C VAL A 187 -7.81 5.25 0.06
N VAL A 188 -6.54 5.50 0.41
CA VAL A 188 -5.51 5.67 -0.64
C VAL A 188 -5.21 4.36 -1.37
N VAL A 189 -5.25 3.21 -0.69
CA VAL A 189 -5.09 1.90 -1.32
C VAL A 189 -6.24 1.63 -2.29
N GLN A 190 -7.50 1.82 -1.86
CA GLN A 190 -8.66 1.54 -2.72
C GLN A 190 -8.76 2.50 -3.92
N ARG A 191 -8.42 3.79 -3.73
CA ARG A 191 -8.30 4.73 -4.85
C ARG A 191 -7.24 4.29 -5.87
N ALA A 192 -6.07 3.89 -5.40
CA ALA A 192 -5.00 3.45 -6.28
C ALA A 192 -5.33 2.10 -6.97
N ASN A 193 -6.09 1.21 -6.33
CA ASN A 193 -6.64 0.01 -6.97
C ASN A 193 -7.59 0.40 -8.10
N ALA A 194 -8.55 1.29 -7.85
CA ALA A 194 -9.50 1.75 -8.85
C ALA A 194 -8.80 2.37 -10.06
N ILE A 195 -7.79 3.22 -9.84
CA ILE A 195 -6.98 3.79 -10.92
C ILE A 195 -6.25 2.68 -11.70
N SER A 196 -5.69 1.69 -11.01
CA SER A 196 -4.99 0.56 -11.67
C SER A 196 -5.95 -0.28 -12.54
N VAL A 197 -7.19 -0.47 -12.07
CA VAL A 197 -8.26 -1.19 -12.77
C VAL A 197 -8.77 -0.37 -13.96
N MET A 198 -9.09 0.91 -13.77
CA MET A 198 -9.53 1.79 -14.86
C MET A 198 -8.43 2.00 -15.92
N GLY A 199 -7.16 2.00 -15.50
CA GLY A 199 -6.01 2.15 -16.40
C GLY A 199 -5.89 1.03 -17.43
N THR A 200 -6.53 -0.13 -17.23
CA THR A 200 -6.51 -1.20 -18.24
C THR A 200 -7.34 -0.86 -19.48
N LEU A 201 -8.27 0.08 -19.38
CA LEU A 201 -9.14 0.47 -20.48
C LEU A 201 -8.36 1.16 -21.62
N PRO A 202 -8.85 1.06 -22.88
CA PRO A 202 -8.31 1.83 -23.99
C PRO A 202 -8.47 3.35 -23.77
N LYS A 203 -7.49 4.16 -24.21
CA LYS A 203 -7.38 5.61 -23.95
C LYS A 203 -8.57 6.48 -24.39
N LEU A 204 -9.46 5.97 -25.24
CA LEU A 204 -10.61 6.70 -25.80
C LEU A 204 -11.96 6.10 -25.36
N SER A 205 -11.95 5.28 -24.32
CA SER A 205 -13.14 4.59 -23.82
C SER A 205 -13.80 5.39 -22.71
N TYR A 206 -15.12 5.53 -22.75
CA TYR A 206 -15.88 6.00 -21.60
C TYR A 206 -15.91 4.86 -20.56
N PRO A 207 -15.56 5.12 -19.28
CA PRO A 207 -15.58 4.09 -18.24
C PRO A 207 -16.93 3.37 -18.14
N ASP A 208 -18.02 4.10 -18.34
CA ASP A 208 -19.40 3.58 -18.22
C ASP A 208 -19.78 2.56 -19.30
N SER A 209 -19.06 2.50 -20.43
CA SER A 209 -19.31 1.47 -21.43
C SER A 209 -18.64 0.13 -21.09
N PHE A 210 -17.66 0.15 -20.18
CA PHE A 210 -16.88 -1.03 -19.82
C PHE A 210 -17.18 -1.52 -18.42
N PHE A 211 -17.44 -0.63 -17.46
CA PHE A 211 -17.80 -1.02 -16.10
C PHE A 211 -19.31 -1.27 -15.98
N LEU A 212 -19.67 -2.34 -15.27
CA LEU A 212 -21.07 -2.68 -15.04
C LEU A 212 -21.69 -1.65 -14.07
N SER A 213 -22.94 -1.25 -14.37
CA SER A 213 -23.74 -0.34 -13.56
C SER A 213 -24.09 -0.96 -12.21
#